data_AF-A0A6A3TI77-F1
#
_entry.id   AF-A0A6A3TI77-F1
#
_cell.length_a   1.000
_cell.length_b   1.000
_cell.length_c   1.000
_cell.angle_alpha   90.00
_cell.angle_beta   90.00
_cell.angle_gamma   90.00
#
_symmetry.space_group_name_H-M   'P 1'
#
loop_
_entity.id
_entity.type
_entity.pdbx_description
1 polymer ?
#
loop_
_entity_poly.entity_id
_entity_poly.type
_entity_poly.pdbx_seq_one_letter_code
_entity_poly.pdbx_strand_id
1 'polypeptide(L)'
;MLGSAIYWEALDSTPWMRYVPLNYFKAAFDRIKEALLTRPPEHWDPLPTRSSANDDDFMDYDPKDFEDAEADDDDDEGYPKPAPKRRRLLKAQASPLSSGSKRSRKSSTSSRGPGVKKKTRRDSQSPGQGAERPPKFALKRMTPADIYAEEPGDGPTWRHFGIMVQRYSSQTLGFPNYTPARIENKDIHARWDPFEYPNLLDTRPWEAMWENRVDTLVFFCYRDPTPEMVRGLGWIINFMEKWMREYWERGHWVPMKIIFYFHQYPRFLALNDKRQKEVLNLYNDRKARSTAFNKTKEELICKLRKLHGYDDEIRFESGLWVVPENPCDWVWRHPAQQISLQEQLEELDILEPARTQWGTRSSDACFLEVAPSDLRDQALTKRERAENRLPEPTPASASDVACR
;
A
#
# COMPACT_ATOMS: atom_id res chain seq x y z
N MET A 1 25.01 2.58 25.09
CA MET A 1 23.60 3.01 25.08
C MET A 1 22.64 1.86 24.75
N LEU A 2 22.45 1.46 23.48
CA LEU A 2 21.47 0.41 23.11
C LEU A 2 21.69 -0.93 23.80
N GLY A 3 22.96 -1.38 23.91
CA GLY A 3 23.27 -2.62 24.62
C GLY A 3 23.01 -2.56 26.13
N SER A 4 23.10 -1.37 26.74
CA SER A 4 22.75 -1.16 28.15
C SER A 4 21.22 -1.17 28.33
N ALA A 5 20.47 -0.48 27.46
CA ALA A 5 19.01 -0.54 27.47
C ALA A 5 18.45 -1.95 27.24
N ILE A 6 19.11 -2.77 26.40
CA ILE A 6 18.78 -4.19 26.21
C ILE A 6 19.09 -5.00 27.47
N TYR A 7 20.28 -4.79 28.07
CA TYR A 7 20.72 -5.55 29.26
C TYR A 7 19.89 -5.25 30.51
N TRP A 8 19.41 -4.00 30.65
CA TRP A 8 18.58 -3.54 31.77
C TRP A 8 17.08 -3.52 31.46
N GLU A 9 16.64 -4.17 30.37
CA GLU A 9 15.23 -4.31 29.98
C GLU A 9 14.46 -2.97 29.83
N ALA A 10 15.17 -1.88 29.52
CA ALA A 10 14.63 -0.53 29.45
C ALA A 10 14.21 -0.09 28.03
N LEU A 11 14.04 -1.04 27.11
CA LEU A 11 13.66 -0.77 25.72
C LEU A 11 12.26 -0.18 25.62
N ASP A 12 11.30 -0.77 26.34
CA ASP A 12 9.89 -0.39 26.26
C ASP A 12 9.62 0.94 26.99
N SER A 13 10.44 1.28 27.97
CA SER A 13 10.36 2.54 28.73
C SER A 13 11.06 3.72 28.05
N THR A 14 11.72 3.51 26.90
CA THR A 14 12.51 4.54 26.22
C THR A 14 11.84 4.94 24.88
N PRO A 15 11.12 6.08 24.81
CA PRO A 15 10.20 6.39 23.71
C PRO A 15 10.82 6.48 22.30
N TRP A 16 12.12 6.73 22.20
CA TRP A 16 12.82 6.81 20.91
C TRP A 16 13.41 5.49 20.43
N MET A 17 13.38 4.43 21.24
CA MET A 17 13.91 3.11 20.84
C MET A 17 13.12 2.50 19.67
N ARG A 18 11.84 2.87 19.49
CA ARG A 18 11.01 2.49 18.34
C ARG A 18 11.52 3.00 16.99
N TYR A 19 12.38 4.02 16.99
CA TYR A 19 12.93 4.61 15.76
C TYR A 19 14.33 4.06 15.42
N VAL A 20 14.92 3.23 16.29
CA VAL A 20 16.23 2.62 16.04
C VAL A 20 16.06 1.46 15.03
N PRO A 21 16.79 1.45 13.90
CA PRO A 21 16.66 0.37 12.92
C PRO A 21 17.12 -1.00 13.46
N LEU A 22 16.48 -2.07 12.97
CA LEU A 22 16.61 -3.43 13.55
C LEU A 22 18.03 -4.03 13.45
N ASN A 23 18.83 -3.60 12.48
CA ASN A 23 20.24 -4.00 12.35
C ASN A 23 21.08 -3.54 13.56
N TYR A 24 20.79 -2.37 14.15
CA TYR A 24 21.49 -1.90 15.34
C TYR A 24 21.12 -2.71 16.59
N PHE A 25 19.86 -3.13 16.72
CA PHE A 25 19.44 -4.05 17.79
C PHE A 25 20.17 -5.39 17.70
N LYS A 26 20.26 -5.97 16.49
CA LYS A 26 21.01 -7.22 16.27
C LYS A 26 22.49 -7.06 16.60
N ALA A 27 23.13 -6.01 16.10
CA ALA A 27 24.54 -5.74 16.38
C ALA A 27 24.81 -5.51 17.88
N ALA A 28 23.89 -4.84 18.60
CA ALA A 28 24.01 -4.65 20.04
C ALA A 28 23.81 -5.96 20.82
N PHE A 29 22.86 -6.80 20.41
CA PHE A 29 22.59 -8.09 21.03
C PHE A 29 23.73 -9.09 20.80
N ASP A 30 24.29 -9.12 19.59
CA ASP A 30 25.45 -9.95 19.27
C ASP A 30 26.68 -9.50 20.05
N ARG A 31 26.90 -8.18 20.23
CA ARG A 31 27.95 -7.66 21.11
C ARG A 31 27.79 -8.02 22.58
N ILE A 32 26.56 -8.05 23.11
CA ILE A 32 26.29 -8.52 24.49
C ILE A 32 26.55 -10.03 24.62
N LYS A 33 26.22 -10.81 23.60
CA LYS A 33 26.43 -12.26 23.58
C LYS A 33 27.89 -12.67 23.39
N GLU A 34 28.63 -11.94 22.56
CA GLU A 34 30.05 -12.19 22.29
C GLU A 34 30.94 -11.67 23.43
N ALA A 35 30.52 -10.60 24.10
CA ALA A 35 31.14 -10.20 25.35
C ALA A 35 30.78 -11.23 26.43
N LEU A 36 31.73 -12.09 26.79
CA LEU A 36 31.76 -12.73 28.12
C LEU A 36 31.91 -11.60 29.15
N LEU A 37 30.82 -10.87 29.43
CA LEU A 37 30.80 -9.66 30.23
C LEU A 37 31.36 -9.98 31.62
N THR A 38 32.65 -9.70 31.81
CA THR A 38 33.31 -9.77 33.12
C THR A 38 32.77 -8.71 34.08
N ARG A 39 32.06 -7.70 33.55
CA ARG A 39 31.31 -6.69 34.30
C ARG A 39 30.05 -6.27 33.52
N PRO A 40 28.92 -6.00 34.20
CA PRO A 40 27.71 -5.47 33.56
C PRO A 40 27.96 -4.14 32.83
N PRO A 41 27.24 -3.85 31.73
CA PRO A 41 27.22 -2.53 31.10
C PRO A 41 26.75 -1.44 32.07
N GLU A 42 27.14 -0.19 31.80
CA GLU A 42 26.70 1.00 32.55
C GLU A 42 25.18 1.01 32.75
N HIS A 43 24.71 1.38 33.95
CA HIS A 43 23.31 1.34 34.35
C HIS A 43 22.45 2.24 33.46
N TRP A 44 21.25 1.79 33.11
CA TRP A 44 20.30 2.61 32.35
C TRP A 44 19.42 3.41 33.30
N ASP A 45 19.73 4.69 33.47
CA ASP A 45 18.94 5.56 34.35
C ASP A 45 17.58 5.89 33.72
N PRO A 46 16.49 5.87 34.50
CA PRO A 46 15.16 6.17 34.00
C PRO A 46 15.09 7.62 33.51
N LEU A 47 14.47 7.78 32.34
CA LEU A 47 14.30 9.10 31.74
C LEU A 47 13.42 9.99 32.62
N PRO A 48 13.75 11.28 32.77
CA PRO A 48 12.89 12.22 33.49
C PRO A 48 11.49 12.20 32.88
N THR A 49 10.50 11.76 33.65
CA THR A 49 9.10 11.79 33.22
C THR A 49 8.69 13.26 33.19
N ARG A 50 8.39 13.80 32.01
CA ARG A 50 7.84 15.15 31.87
C ARG A 50 6.54 15.23 32.67
N SER A 51 6.60 15.78 33.88
CA SER A 51 5.44 16.28 34.59
C SER A 51 4.86 17.45 33.79
N SER A 52 3.56 17.44 33.60
CA SER A 52 2.75 18.47 32.95
C SER A 52 3.10 19.88 33.46
N ALA A 53 3.91 20.63 32.72
CA ALA A 53 4.05 22.07 32.82
C ALA A 53 4.84 22.63 31.62
N ASN A 54 4.19 23.53 30.89
CA ASN A 54 4.72 24.54 29.96
C ASN A 54 5.20 24.06 28.57
N ASP A 55 4.34 24.29 27.58
CA ASP A 55 4.55 24.11 26.14
C ASP A 55 5.21 25.33 25.45
N ASP A 56 6.04 26.11 26.16
CA ASP A 56 6.54 27.38 25.63
C ASP A 56 8.02 27.37 25.18
N ASP A 57 8.75 26.25 25.30
CA ASP A 57 10.13 26.13 24.80
C ASP A 57 10.25 25.06 23.70
N PHE A 58 9.58 25.30 22.57
CA PHE A 58 9.88 24.60 21.33
C PHE A 58 11.05 25.32 20.65
N MET A 59 12.23 24.68 20.66
CA MET A 59 13.44 25.15 19.97
C MET A 59 13.11 25.47 18.51
N ASP A 60 13.30 26.73 18.12
CA ASP A 60 13.19 27.18 16.74
C ASP A 60 14.26 26.47 15.89
N TYR A 61 13.81 25.73 14.88
CA TYR A 61 14.61 24.80 14.09
C TYR A 61 15.12 25.53 12.84
N ASP A 62 16.42 25.90 12.79
CA ASP A 62 17.04 26.51 11.61
C ASP A 62 17.33 25.43 10.53
N PRO A 63 16.72 25.48 9.34
CA PRO A 63 16.89 24.46 8.30
C PRO A 63 18.27 24.42 7.62
N LYS A 64 19.28 25.17 8.10
CA LYS A 64 20.61 25.25 7.47
C LYS A 64 21.63 24.26 8.00
N ASP A 65 21.33 23.51 9.06
CA ASP A 65 22.28 22.58 9.70
C ASP A 65 22.41 21.21 8.98
N PHE A 66 21.87 21.05 7.77
CA PHE A 66 21.91 19.78 7.01
C PHE A 66 22.55 19.86 5.62
N GLU A 67 23.14 21.00 5.23
CA GLU A 67 23.97 21.07 4.01
C GLU A 67 25.44 20.78 4.37
N ASP A 68 25.73 19.53 4.76
CA ASP A 68 27.04 18.89 4.55
C ASP A 68 27.00 17.43 5.04
N ALA A 69 26.55 16.53 4.17
CA ALA A 69 26.85 15.11 4.26
C ALA A 69 26.89 14.55 2.83
N GLU A 70 28.12 14.31 2.38
CA GLU A 70 28.48 13.67 1.11
C GLU A 70 27.71 12.37 0.86
N ALA A 71 27.43 12.15 -0.43
CA ALA A 71 26.67 11.03 -0.96
C ALA A 71 27.34 9.67 -0.70
N ASP A 72 26.58 8.71 -0.19
CA ASP A 72 26.87 7.28 -0.33
C ASP A 72 25.74 6.69 -1.19
N ASP A 73 26.11 6.24 -2.39
CA ASP A 73 25.23 5.69 -3.43
C ASP A 73 24.51 4.42 -2.92
N ASP A 74 23.20 4.51 -2.73
CA ASP A 74 22.29 3.36 -2.60
C ASP A 74 21.18 3.54 -3.65
N ASP A 75 21.38 2.92 -4.82
CA ASP A 75 20.41 2.88 -5.91
C ASP A 75 19.23 1.94 -5.54
N ASP A 76 18.13 2.52 -5.06
CA ASP A 76 16.79 1.91 -5.11
C ASP A 76 15.76 3.00 -5.48
N GLU A 77 15.91 3.52 -6.70
CA GLU A 77 14.99 4.47 -7.35
C GLU A 77 13.68 3.79 -7.74
N GLY A 78 12.59 4.13 -7.05
CA GLY A 78 11.29 3.55 -7.31
C GLY A 78 10.06 4.25 -6.70
N TYR A 79 10.17 5.49 -6.23
CA TYR A 79 9.01 6.34 -5.88
C TYR A 79 9.37 7.82 -5.97
N PRO A 80 8.95 8.58 -7.00
CA PRO A 80 9.04 10.03 -6.95
C PRO A 80 7.97 10.57 -5.99
N LYS A 81 8.39 10.99 -4.78
CA LYS A 81 7.58 11.83 -3.89
C LYS A 81 7.46 13.24 -4.51
N PRO A 82 6.26 13.85 -4.61
CA PRO A 82 6.15 15.24 -5.01
C PRO A 82 6.72 16.17 -3.93
N ALA A 83 7.60 17.09 -4.33
CA ALA A 83 8.20 18.08 -3.45
C ALA A 83 7.15 19.06 -2.86
N PRO A 84 7.34 19.54 -1.61
CA PRO A 84 6.44 20.52 -1.00
C PRO A 84 6.59 21.89 -1.67
N LYS A 85 5.57 22.35 -2.40
CA LYS A 85 5.53 23.71 -2.96
C LYS A 85 5.13 24.71 -1.87
N ARG A 86 6.10 25.48 -1.36
CA ARG A 86 5.86 26.74 -0.64
C ARG A 86 5.22 27.76 -1.59
N ARG A 87 4.09 28.35 -1.17
CA ARG A 87 3.58 29.63 -1.69
C ARG A 87 4.54 30.75 -1.26
N ARG A 88 5.00 31.61 -2.17
CA ARG A 88 4.90 33.08 -2.02
C ARG A 88 5.41 33.88 -3.22
N LEU A 89 4.80 35.06 -3.33
CA LEU A 89 4.98 36.18 -4.25
C LEU A 89 6.43 36.71 -4.39
N LEU A 90 6.74 37.17 -5.61
CA LEU A 90 7.50 38.39 -6.05
C LEU A 90 8.44 39.06 -5.00
N LYS A 91 9.72 39.38 -5.25
CA LYS A 91 10.28 40.25 -6.33
C LYS A 91 11.83 40.35 -6.26
N ALA A 92 12.45 40.62 -7.44
CA ALA A 92 13.71 41.35 -7.76
C ALA A 92 15.13 40.74 -7.62
N GLN A 93 15.76 40.58 -8.81
CA GLN A 93 17.08 41.03 -9.29
C GLN A 93 18.41 40.49 -8.69
N ALA A 94 19.17 39.74 -9.52
CA ALA A 94 20.44 40.15 -10.17
C ALA A 94 21.36 38.93 -10.45
N SER A 95 21.86 38.81 -11.68
CA SER A 95 22.92 37.87 -12.13
C SER A 95 24.32 38.56 -12.05
N PRO A 96 25.46 38.02 -12.59
CA PRO A 96 25.81 36.66 -13.09
C PRO A 96 27.25 36.20 -12.69
N LEU A 97 27.76 35.13 -13.36
CA LEU A 97 29.19 34.71 -13.61
C LEU A 97 29.76 33.70 -12.59
N SER A 98 30.62 32.69 -12.87
CA SER A 98 31.36 32.15 -14.04
C SER A 98 31.89 30.73 -13.65
N SER A 99 31.99 29.75 -14.56
CA SER A 99 33.21 29.25 -15.25
C SER A 99 34.12 28.20 -14.56
N GLY A 100 34.48 27.16 -15.34
CA GLY A 100 35.72 26.38 -15.25
C GLY A 100 35.72 25.16 -14.30
N SER A 101 36.43 24.05 -14.49
CA SER A 101 37.10 23.38 -15.63
C SER A 101 37.95 22.24 -15.04
N LYS A 102 37.78 21.02 -15.55
CA LYS A 102 38.80 19.97 -15.85
C LYS A 102 39.60 19.26 -14.71
N ARG A 103 39.61 17.92 -14.86
CA ARG A 103 40.78 16.97 -14.91
C ARG A 103 41.52 16.74 -13.57
N SER A 104 42.09 15.58 -13.20
CA SER A 104 42.52 14.35 -13.90
C SER A 104 43.40 13.50 -12.95
N ARG A 105 43.55 12.19 -13.24
CA ARG A 105 44.72 11.27 -13.03
C ARG A 105 44.91 10.60 -11.66
N LYS A 106 44.82 9.25 -11.61
CA LYS A 106 45.88 8.19 -11.76
C LYS A 106 46.55 7.87 -10.41
N SER A 107 46.39 6.68 -9.80
CA SER A 107 46.88 5.32 -10.12
C SER A 107 48.07 4.92 -9.23
N SER A 108 48.02 3.71 -8.62
CA SER A 108 49.11 2.73 -8.35
C SER A 108 48.82 1.94 -7.05
N THR A 109 48.48 0.65 -7.08
CA THR A 109 49.25 -0.63 -7.21
C THR A 109 49.97 -1.17 -5.98
N SER A 110 49.82 -2.51 -5.84
CA SER A 110 50.64 -3.50 -5.14
C SER A 110 50.27 -3.77 -3.67
N SER A 111 50.36 -4.96 -3.09
CA SER A 111 50.48 -6.37 -3.53
C SER A 111 50.61 -7.22 -2.25
N ARG A 112 50.40 -8.55 -2.34
CA ARG A 112 50.78 -9.63 -1.39
C ARG A 112 49.75 -10.10 -0.35
N GLY A 113 49.15 -11.26 -0.62
CA GLY A 113 48.91 -12.30 0.41
C GLY A 113 50.17 -13.18 0.59
N PRO A 114 50.12 -14.40 1.19
CA PRO A 114 48.99 -15.11 1.82
C PRO A 114 49.35 -15.71 3.22
N GLY A 115 48.36 -16.18 3.99
CA GLY A 115 48.61 -16.82 5.30
C GLY A 115 47.48 -17.74 5.77
N VAL A 116 47.57 -19.02 5.39
CA VAL A 116 46.71 -20.13 5.82
C VAL A 116 46.94 -20.45 7.30
N LYS A 117 45.88 -20.49 8.13
CA LYS A 117 45.84 -21.33 9.34
C LYS A 117 44.48 -22.02 9.51
N LYS A 118 44.53 -23.33 9.33
CA LYS A 118 43.50 -24.35 9.53
C LYS A 118 43.61 -24.86 10.98
N LYS A 119 42.51 -24.87 11.75
CA LYS A 119 42.25 -25.62 13.00
C LYS A 119 40.85 -25.17 13.49
N THR A 120 39.87 -25.99 13.83
CA THR A 120 39.76 -27.44 13.98
C THR A 120 38.26 -27.74 14.04
N ARG A 121 37.82 -28.72 13.26
CA ARG A 121 36.47 -29.29 13.28
C ARG A 121 36.26 -29.98 14.63
N ARG A 122 35.26 -29.59 15.42
CA ARG A 122 34.69 -30.46 16.45
C ARG A 122 33.42 -31.04 15.87
N ASP A 123 33.51 -32.32 15.53
CA ASP A 123 32.38 -33.18 15.30
C ASP A 123 31.58 -33.31 16.61
N SER A 124 30.29 -33.01 16.52
CA SER A 124 29.29 -33.43 17.49
C SER A 124 28.09 -33.88 16.67
N GLN A 125 28.20 -35.08 16.13
CA GLN A 125 27.05 -35.82 15.61
C GLN A 125 26.22 -36.30 16.81
N SER A 126 24.99 -35.84 16.88
CA SER A 126 23.87 -36.59 17.47
C SER A 126 22.62 -36.33 16.63
N PRO A 127 21.76 -37.35 16.44
CA PRO A 127 20.87 -37.46 15.29
C PRO A 127 19.55 -36.74 15.53
N GLY A 128 19.47 -35.49 15.08
CA GLY A 128 18.20 -34.78 14.93
C GLY A 128 17.67 -35.04 13.53
N GLN A 129 16.50 -35.68 13.43
CA GLN A 129 15.73 -35.86 12.21
C GLN A 129 15.84 -34.63 11.31
N GLY A 130 16.17 -34.85 10.03
CA GLY A 130 16.10 -33.83 9.00
C GLY A 130 14.66 -33.37 8.81
N ALA A 131 14.16 -32.56 9.74
CA ALA A 131 13.01 -31.72 9.49
C ALA A 131 13.51 -30.67 8.50
N GLU A 132 13.34 -30.97 7.20
CA GLU A 132 13.42 -29.94 6.18
C GLU A 132 12.57 -28.78 6.68
N ARG A 133 13.21 -27.60 6.83
CA ARG A 133 12.48 -26.41 7.25
C ARG A 133 11.33 -26.23 6.25
N PRO A 134 10.08 -26.10 6.73
CA PRO A 134 8.95 -25.96 5.82
C PRO A 134 9.20 -24.78 4.89
N PRO A 135 8.73 -24.86 3.62
CA PRO A 135 8.84 -23.76 2.67
C PRO A 135 8.39 -22.43 3.31
N LYS A 136 9.06 -21.33 2.99
CA LYS A 136 8.80 -20.00 3.59
C LYS A 136 7.34 -19.51 3.43
N PHE A 137 6.60 -20.11 2.50
CA PHE A 137 5.20 -19.83 2.18
C PHE A 137 4.35 -21.11 2.21
N ALA A 138 4.72 -22.08 3.04
CA ALA A 138 3.89 -23.24 3.27
C ALA A 138 2.57 -22.81 3.91
N LEU A 139 1.47 -23.30 3.36
CA LEU A 139 0.15 -23.09 3.95
C LEU A 139 0.14 -23.73 5.34
N LYS A 140 -0.19 -22.94 6.36
CA LYS A 140 -0.36 -23.43 7.74
C LYS A 140 -1.53 -24.42 7.79
N ARG A 141 -1.55 -25.29 8.82
CA ARG A 141 -2.73 -26.13 9.06
C ARG A 141 -3.89 -25.24 9.51
N MET A 142 -5.07 -25.49 8.94
CA MET A 142 -6.30 -24.80 9.33
C MET A 142 -6.60 -24.99 10.82
N THR A 143 -7.09 -23.94 11.45
CA THR A 143 -7.52 -23.86 12.84
C THR A 143 -8.96 -23.35 12.91
N PRO A 144 -9.67 -23.51 14.05
CA PRO A 144 -11.02 -22.96 14.20
C PRO A 144 -11.10 -21.44 13.99
N ALA A 145 -10.03 -20.70 14.30
CA ALA A 145 -9.95 -19.25 14.10
C ALA A 145 -9.99 -18.85 12.61
N ASP A 146 -9.72 -19.78 11.68
CA ASP A 146 -9.73 -19.50 10.25
C ASP A 146 -11.14 -19.43 9.64
N ILE A 147 -12.18 -19.79 10.39
CA ILE A 147 -13.54 -19.99 9.88
C ILE A 147 -14.36 -18.68 9.87
N TYR A 148 -14.10 -17.78 10.81
CA TYR A 148 -14.91 -16.56 11.00
C TYR A 148 -14.05 -15.29 10.99
N ALA A 149 -14.70 -14.16 10.75
CA ALA A 149 -14.15 -12.84 10.98
C ALA A 149 -14.57 -12.38 12.38
N GLU A 150 -13.61 -11.98 13.20
CA GLU A 150 -13.90 -11.31 14.47
C GLU A 150 -14.41 -9.89 14.19
N GLU A 151 -15.41 -9.45 14.94
CA GLU A 151 -15.81 -8.05 14.91
C GLU A 151 -14.69 -7.19 15.51
N PRO A 152 -14.38 -6.04 14.91
CA PRO A 152 -13.39 -5.12 15.46
C PRO A 152 -13.90 -4.55 16.80
N GLY A 153 -13.43 -5.11 17.91
CA GLY A 153 -13.62 -4.53 19.24
C GLY A 153 -12.80 -3.25 19.42
N ASP A 154 -12.76 -2.70 20.64
CA ASP A 154 -12.05 -1.45 20.97
C ASP A 154 -10.51 -1.53 20.81
N GLY A 155 -9.98 -2.73 20.65
CA GLY A 155 -8.55 -2.98 20.47
C GLY A 155 -8.00 -2.48 19.12
N PRO A 156 -6.67 -2.32 19.03
CA PRO A 156 -6.00 -1.91 17.78
C PRO A 156 -5.92 -3.04 16.74
N THR A 157 -6.17 -4.29 17.13
CA THR A 157 -6.04 -5.49 16.30
C THR A 157 -7.16 -6.49 16.56
N TRP A 158 -7.49 -7.29 15.54
CA TRP A 158 -8.44 -8.41 15.60
C TRP A 158 -8.07 -9.46 14.53
N ARG A 159 -8.78 -10.59 14.47
CA ARG A 159 -8.55 -11.59 13.42
C ARG A 159 -9.66 -11.63 12.37
N HIS A 160 -9.26 -11.65 11.11
CA HIS A 160 -10.14 -11.93 9.98
C HIS A 160 -9.71 -13.28 9.39
N PHE A 161 -10.54 -14.32 9.49
CA PHE A 161 -10.21 -15.68 9.04
C PHE A 161 -8.84 -16.17 9.54
N GLY A 162 -8.55 -15.95 10.81
CA GLY A 162 -7.30 -16.36 11.43
C GLY A 162 -6.09 -15.49 11.06
N ILE A 163 -6.22 -14.52 10.16
CA ILE A 163 -5.19 -13.51 9.86
C ILE A 163 -5.36 -12.31 10.78
N MET A 164 -4.31 -11.93 11.49
CA MET A 164 -4.32 -10.72 12.30
C MET A 164 -4.36 -9.49 11.40
N VAL A 165 -5.33 -8.61 11.66
CA VAL A 165 -5.46 -7.30 11.03
C VAL A 165 -5.35 -6.21 12.11
N GLN A 166 -5.00 -5.00 11.68
CA GLN A 166 -4.80 -3.85 12.57
C GLN A 166 -5.48 -2.61 12.01
N ARG A 167 -6.00 -1.75 12.89
CA ARG A 167 -6.58 -0.46 12.51
C ARG A 167 -5.54 0.43 11.83
N TYR A 168 -6.02 1.23 10.89
CA TYR A 168 -5.23 2.12 10.05
C TYR A 168 -5.93 3.48 9.94
N SER A 169 -5.38 4.51 10.58
CA SER A 169 -6.07 5.79 10.80
C SER A 169 -6.05 6.75 9.61
N SER A 170 -5.19 6.55 8.61
CA SER A 170 -5.00 7.46 7.46
C SER A 170 -5.57 6.87 6.16
N GLN A 171 -6.76 6.28 6.24
CA GLN A 171 -7.43 5.74 5.06
C GLN A 171 -8.31 6.80 4.38
N THR A 172 -8.46 6.70 3.06
CA THR A 172 -9.46 7.45 2.29
C THR A 172 -10.87 7.17 2.82
N LEU A 173 -11.66 8.21 3.04
CA LEU A 173 -13.04 8.08 3.55
C LEU A 173 -13.84 7.11 2.68
N GLY A 174 -14.66 6.28 3.32
CA GLY A 174 -15.51 5.31 2.63
C GLY A 174 -14.81 4.00 2.26
N PHE A 175 -13.55 3.79 2.61
CA PHE A 175 -12.88 2.49 2.51
C PHE A 175 -12.57 1.88 3.89
N PRO A 176 -12.49 0.55 4.00
CA PRO A 176 -12.00 -0.13 5.19
C PRO A 176 -10.67 0.46 5.72
N ASN A 177 -10.70 0.84 6.99
CA ASN A 177 -9.63 1.54 7.70
C ASN A 177 -8.74 0.57 8.49
N TYR A 178 -8.42 -0.58 7.90
CA TYR A 178 -7.55 -1.59 8.52
C TYR A 178 -6.63 -2.21 7.49
N THR A 179 -5.65 -2.97 7.94
CA THR A 179 -4.73 -3.70 7.06
C THR A 179 -4.26 -4.97 7.74
N PRO A 180 -3.92 -6.04 7.01
CA PRO A 180 -3.26 -7.17 7.61
C PRO A 180 -1.96 -6.78 8.31
N ALA A 181 -1.72 -7.37 9.47
CA ALA A 181 -0.46 -7.18 10.17
C ALA A 181 0.69 -7.69 9.29
N ARG A 182 1.75 -6.90 9.13
CA ARG A 182 2.88 -7.21 8.24
C ARG A 182 3.50 -8.60 8.49
N ILE A 183 3.41 -9.10 9.72
CA ILE A 183 3.89 -10.43 10.12
C ILE A 183 3.10 -11.57 9.45
N GLU A 184 1.82 -11.36 9.13
CA GLU A 184 0.91 -12.33 8.53
C GLU A 184 0.91 -12.29 6.99
N ASN A 185 1.68 -11.39 6.36
CA ASN A 185 1.73 -11.28 4.90
C ASN A 185 2.08 -12.62 4.23
N LYS A 186 2.95 -13.43 4.84
CA LYS A 186 3.31 -14.75 4.33
C LYS A 186 2.11 -15.69 4.28
N ASP A 187 1.23 -15.62 5.27
CA ASP A 187 0.05 -16.47 5.37
C ASP A 187 -1.03 -16.03 4.40
N ILE A 188 -1.21 -14.73 4.18
CA ILE A 188 -2.08 -14.22 3.10
C ILE A 188 -1.60 -14.72 1.74
N HIS A 189 -0.30 -14.57 1.45
CA HIS A 189 0.27 -15.04 0.19
C HIS A 189 0.19 -16.57 0.03
N ALA A 190 0.27 -17.33 1.13
CA ALA A 190 0.13 -18.78 1.11
C ALA A 190 -1.32 -19.25 0.85
N ARG A 191 -2.31 -18.39 1.06
CA ARG A 191 -3.73 -18.68 0.74
C ARG A 191 -4.09 -18.31 -0.69
N TRP A 192 -3.34 -17.40 -1.33
CA TRP A 192 -3.57 -17.00 -2.71
C TRP A 192 -3.48 -18.20 -3.67
N ASP A 193 -4.45 -18.28 -4.58
CA ASP A 193 -4.61 -19.39 -5.52
C ASP A 193 -4.20 -18.98 -6.94
N PRO A 194 -3.07 -19.50 -7.47
CA PRO A 194 -2.64 -19.23 -8.84
C PRO A 194 -3.53 -19.88 -9.92
N PHE A 195 -4.39 -20.83 -9.57
CA PHE A 195 -5.26 -21.53 -10.50
C PHE A 195 -6.62 -20.85 -10.60
N GLU A 196 -7.23 -20.49 -9.48
CA GLU A 196 -8.57 -19.88 -9.47
C GLU A 196 -8.56 -18.40 -9.84
N TYR A 197 -7.52 -17.65 -9.47
CA TYR A 197 -7.51 -16.20 -9.71
C TYR A 197 -7.54 -15.83 -11.21
N PRO A 198 -6.76 -16.48 -12.11
CA PRO A 198 -6.91 -16.24 -13.55
C PRO A 198 -8.31 -16.56 -14.07
N ASN A 199 -8.92 -17.66 -13.61
CA ASN A 199 -10.28 -18.03 -14.03
C ASN A 199 -11.31 -16.99 -13.56
N LEU A 200 -11.13 -16.41 -12.38
CA LEU A 200 -11.96 -15.29 -11.90
C LEU A 200 -11.81 -14.05 -12.80
N LEU A 201 -10.60 -13.75 -13.29
CA LEU A 201 -10.41 -12.61 -14.18
C LEU A 201 -11.01 -12.85 -15.58
N ASP A 202 -11.09 -14.10 -16.03
CA ASP A 202 -11.74 -14.45 -17.30
C ASP A 202 -13.24 -14.14 -17.31
N THR A 203 -13.90 -14.03 -16.14
CA THR A 203 -15.30 -13.60 -16.04
C THR A 203 -15.49 -12.09 -16.22
N ARG A 204 -14.39 -11.32 -16.33
CA ARG A 204 -14.36 -9.87 -16.54
C ARG A 204 -15.25 -9.12 -15.52
N PRO A 205 -15.08 -9.33 -14.20
CA PRO A 205 -15.97 -8.79 -13.18
C PRO A 205 -16.01 -7.25 -13.15
N TRP A 206 -14.98 -6.58 -13.67
CA TRP A 206 -14.94 -5.14 -13.82
C TRP A 206 -15.94 -4.60 -14.85
N GLU A 207 -16.36 -5.40 -15.85
CA GLU A 207 -17.38 -4.99 -16.81
C GLU A 207 -18.76 -4.99 -16.15
N ALA A 208 -19.07 -6.03 -15.39
CA ALA A 208 -20.28 -6.05 -14.57
C ALA A 208 -20.28 -4.87 -13.58
N MET A 209 -19.15 -4.56 -12.95
CA MET A 209 -19.01 -3.38 -12.09
C MET A 209 -19.27 -2.05 -12.84
N TRP A 210 -18.83 -1.96 -14.10
CA TRP A 210 -19.05 -0.79 -14.95
C TRP A 210 -20.51 -0.63 -15.39
N GLU A 211 -21.14 -1.72 -15.83
CA GLU A 211 -22.53 -1.76 -16.24
C GLU A 211 -23.49 -1.41 -15.10
N ASN A 212 -23.16 -1.84 -13.87
CA ASN A 212 -23.97 -1.61 -12.68
C ASN A 212 -23.56 -0.37 -11.87
N ARG A 213 -22.62 0.44 -12.37
CA ARG A 213 -22.17 1.66 -11.69
C ARG A 213 -23.32 2.67 -11.55
N VAL A 214 -23.22 3.56 -10.58
CA VAL A 214 -24.12 4.72 -10.53
C VAL A 214 -23.80 5.68 -11.67
N ASP A 215 -24.81 6.03 -12.45
CA ASP A 215 -24.71 6.86 -13.64
C ASP A 215 -25.42 8.21 -13.49
N THR A 216 -25.70 8.62 -12.25
CA THR A 216 -26.32 9.91 -11.91
C THR A 216 -25.52 10.61 -10.82
N LEU A 217 -25.52 11.94 -10.83
CA LEU A 217 -25.05 12.71 -9.68
C LEU A 217 -26.06 12.55 -8.52
N VAL A 218 -25.54 12.38 -7.30
CA VAL A 218 -26.34 12.16 -6.09
C VAL A 218 -26.35 13.39 -5.19
N PHE A 219 -25.27 14.17 -5.17
CA PHE A 219 -25.12 15.33 -4.30
C PHE A 219 -25.08 16.65 -5.08
N PHE A 220 -24.51 16.65 -6.28
CA PHE A 220 -24.33 17.83 -7.11
C PHE A 220 -25.40 17.91 -8.20
N CYS A 221 -25.98 19.08 -8.42
CA CYS A 221 -26.94 19.31 -9.50
C CYS A 221 -26.24 19.97 -10.69
N TYR A 222 -26.51 19.59 -11.95
CA TYR A 222 -25.96 20.19 -13.18
C TYR A 222 -26.20 21.69 -13.32
N ARG A 223 -27.13 22.26 -12.54
CA ARG A 223 -27.36 23.70 -12.48
C ARG A 223 -26.19 24.45 -11.80
N ASP A 224 -25.37 23.74 -11.04
CA ASP A 224 -24.28 24.26 -10.22
C ASP A 224 -22.89 24.20 -10.90
N PRO A 225 -22.47 23.11 -11.58
CA PRO A 225 -21.17 23.04 -12.24
C PRO A 225 -21.16 23.87 -13.53
N THR A 226 -20.01 24.49 -13.76
CA THR A 226 -19.75 25.25 -14.99
C THR A 226 -19.75 24.31 -16.21
N PRO A 227 -19.98 24.82 -17.44
CA PRO A 227 -19.83 24.00 -18.65
C PRO A 227 -18.45 23.34 -18.77
N GLU A 228 -17.41 23.97 -18.21
CA GLU A 228 -16.07 23.40 -18.14
C GLU A 228 -15.99 22.19 -17.23
N MET A 229 -16.65 22.25 -16.06
CA MET A 229 -16.71 21.14 -15.12
C MET A 229 -17.55 19.98 -15.65
N VAL A 230 -18.65 20.24 -16.37
CA VAL A 230 -19.41 19.19 -17.07
C VAL A 230 -18.54 18.43 -18.07
N ARG A 231 -17.69 19.16 -18.82
CA ARG A 231 -16.68 18.53 -19.69
C ARG A 231 -15.62 17.76 -18.88
N GLY A 232 -15.25 18.25 -17.71
CA GLY A 232 -14.39 17.57 -16.74
C GLY A 232 -14.97 16.23 -16.27
N LEU A 233 -16.28 16.15 -16.01
CA LEU A 233 -16.97 14.89 -15.69
C LEU A 233 -16.80 13.87 -16.82
N GLY A 234 -16.95 14.29 -18.07
CA GLY A 234 -16.69 13.42 -19.23
C GLY A 234 -15.25 12.86 -19.24
N TRP A 235 -14.25 13.65 -18.84
CA TRP A 235 -12.87 13.16 -18.70
C TRP A 235 -12.72 12.11 -17.60
N ILE A 236 -13.43 12.28 -16.48
CA ILE A 236 -13.42 11.32 -15.37
C ILE A 236 -14.09 10.01 -15.81
N ILE A 237 -15.25 10.07 -16.44
CA ILE A 237 -15.98 8.88 -16.92
C ILE A 237 -15.16 8.12 -17.97
N ASN A 238 -14.58 8.81 -18.95
CA ASN A 238 -13.70 8.17 -19.95
C ASN A 238 -12.47 7.52 -19.29
N PHE A 239 -11.92 8.15 -18.24
CA PHE A 239 -10.83 7.57 -17.48
C PHE A 239 -11.28 6.32 -16.72
N MET A 240 -12.45 6.35 -16.07
CA MET A 240 -13.00 5.22 -15.36
C MET A 240 -13.27 4.03 -16.29
N GLU A 241 -13.88 4.26 -17.46
CA GLU A 241 -14.14 3.20 -18.45
C GLU A 241 -12.82 2.54 -18.90
N LYS A 242 -11.82 3.36 -19.24
CA LYS A 242 -10.51 2.87 -19.68
C LYS A 242 -9.79 2.06 -18.60
N TRP A 243 -9.94 2.44 -17.34
CA TRP A 243 -9.22 1.86 -16.21
C TRP A 243 -10.10 0.99 -15.30
N MET A 244 -11.27 0.57 -15.74
CA MET A 244 -12.25 -0.15 -14.91
C MET A 244 -11.67 -1.40 -14.24
N ARG A 245 -10.83 -2.16 -14.97
CA ARG A 245 -10.12 -3.32 -14.41
C ARG A 245 -9.17 -2.94 -13.29
N GLU A 246 -8.43 -1.84 -13.45
CA GLU A 246 -7.51 -1.36 -12.41
C GLU A 246 -8.27 -0.86 -11.18
N TYR A 247 -9.40 -0.17 -11.36
CA TYR A 247 -10.30 0.19 -10.26
C TYR A 247 -10.80 -1.04 -9.52
N TRP A 248 -11.33 -2.04 -10.24
CA TRP A 248 -11.83 -3.28 -9.65
C TRP A 248 -10.72 -4.00 -8.87
N GLU A 249 -9.56 -4.19 -9.49
CA GLU A 249 -8.41 -4.86 -8.89
C GLU A 249 -7.84 -4.13 -7.66
N ARG A 250 -8.03 -2.81 -7.58
CA ARG A 250 -7.66 -1.95 -6.45
C ARG A 250 -8.77 -1.75 -5.43
N GLY A 251 -10.03 -2.01 -5.75
CA GLY A 251 -11.13 -2.07 -4.78
C GLY A 251 -11.12 -3.38 -4.00
N HIS A 252 -10.83 -4.48 -4.69
CA HIS A 252 -10.79 -5.84 -4.12
C HIS A 252 -9.40 -6.25 -3.61
N TRP A 253 -8.44 -5.32 -3.61
CA TRP A 253 -7.15 -5.41 -2.91
C TRP A 253 -6.40 -6.74 -3.05
N VAL A 254 -6.30 -7.25 -4.28
CA VAL A 254 -5.68 -8.56 -4.53
C VAL A 254 -4.17 -8.54 -4.20
N PRO A 255 -3.69 -9.40 -3.27
CA PRO A 255 -2.31 -9.41 -2.79
C PRO A 255 -1.35 -10.15 -3.74
N MET A 256 -1.24 -9.69 -4.99
CA MET A 256 -0.31 -10.27 -5.97
C MET A 256 1.05 -9.54 -5.91
N LYS A 257 1.91 -9.90 -4.93
CA LYS A 257 3.22 -9.24 -4.69
C LYS A 257 4.42 -10.19 -4.91
N ILE A 258 5.34 -9.74 -5.77
CA ILE A 258 6.73 -10.19 -6.02
C ILE A 258 6.97 -11.61 -6.60
N ILE A 259 7.55 -11.62 -7.82
CA ILE A 259 8.06 -12.76 -8.61
C ILE A 259 9.09 -13.64 -7.88
N PHE A 260 9.92 -13.07 -7.01
CA PHE A 260 10.95 -13.82 -6.29
C PHE A 260 10.37 -14.87 -5.32
N TYR A 261 9.12 -14.69 -4.88
CA TYR A 261 8.42 -15.64 -4.03
C TYR A 261 7.67 -16.72 -4.82
N PHE A 262 7.18 -16.42 -6.03
CA PHE A 262 6.48 -17.41 -6.87
C PHE A 262 7.39 -18.59 -7.24
N HIS A 263 8.68 -18.35 -7.53
CA HIS A 263 9.63 -19.44 -7.79
C HIS A 263 9.93 -20.34 -6.57
N GLN A 264 9.53 -19.93 -5.36
CA GLN A 264 9.67 -20.74 -4.13
C GLN A 264 8.31 -21.16 -3.57
N TYR A 265 7.22 -20.83 -4.26
CA TYR A 265 5.88 -21.11 -3.80
C TYR A 265 5.45 -22.50 -4.28
N PRO A 266 5.19 -23.46 -3.37
CA PRO A 266 4.90 -24.84 -3.77
C PRO A 266 3.73 -24.97 -4.76
N ARG A 267 2.68 -24.15 -4.61
CA ARG A 267 1.53 -24.19 -5.52
C ARG A 267 1.83 -23.62 -6.91
N PHE A 268 2.73 -22.64 -7.00
CA PHE A 268 3.19 -22.13 -8.30
C PHE A 268 4.10 -23.14 -9.00
N LEU A 269 5.01 -23.77 -8.27
CA LEU A 269 5.89 -24.81 -8.82
C LEU A 269 5.14 -26.07 -9.26
N ALA A 270 3.95 -26.32 -8.70
CA ALA A 270 3.06 -27.40 -9.14
C ALA A 270 2.33 -27.11 -10.47
N LEU A 271 2.36 -25.88 -10.97
CA LEU A 271 1.80 -25.51 -12.27
C LEU A 271 2.67 -26.05 -13.41
N ASN A 272 2.02 -26.36 -14.54
CA ASN A 272 2.76 -26.58 -15.79
C ASN A 272 3.34 -25.25 -16.35
N ASP A 273 4.33 -25.35 -17.25
CA ASP A 273 5.02 -24.20 -17.82
C ASP A 273 4.08 -23.16 -18.47
N LYS A 274 2.99 -23.62 -19.09
CA LYS A 274 1.99 -22.74 -19.70
C LYS A 274 1.32 -21.87 -18.64
N ARG A 275 0.79 -22.49 -17.58
CA ARG A 275 0.12 -21.77 -16.48
C ARG A 275 1.09 -20.89 -15.70
N GLN A 276 2.34 -21.31 -15.48
CA GLN A 276 3.36 -20.46 -14.87
C GLN A 276 3.58 -19.17 -15.68
N LYS A 277 3.66 -19.28 -17.01
CA LYS A 277 3.77 -18.12 -17.91
C LYS A 277 2.54 -17.23 -17.86
N GLU A 278 1.34 -17.79 -17.82
CA GLU A 278 0.09 -17.02 -17.69
C GLU A 278 0.07 -16.19 -16.39
N VAL A 279 0.39 -16.80 -15.25
CA VAL A 279 0.46 -16.12 -13.95
C VAL A 279 1.55 -15.04 -13.93
N LEU A 280 2.70 -15.31 -14.54
CA LEU A 280 3.78 -14.33 -14.66
C LEU A 280 3.39 -13.14 -15.55
N ASN A 281 2.73 -13.41 -16.68
CA ASN A 281 2.21 -12.38 -17.57
C ASN A 281 1.17 -11.51 -16.86
N LEU A 282 0.26 -12.13 -16.10
CA LEU A 282 -0.73 -11.43 -15.30
C LEU A 282 -0.08 -10.48 -14.27
N TYR A 283 0.98 -10.93 -13.59
CA TYR A 283 1.72 -10.06 -12.68
C TYR A 283 2.36 -8.88 -13.40
N ASN A 284 3.03 -9.13 -14.53
CA ASN A 284 3.68 -8.08 -15.31
C ASN A 284 2.69 -7.07 -15.88
N ASP A 285 1.56 -7.55 -16.40
CA ASP A 285 0.41 -6.75 -16.83
C ASP A 285 -0.07 -5.85 -15.70
N ARG A 286 -0.37 -6.41 -14.52
CA ARG A 286 -0.80 -5.65 -13.34
C ARG A 286 0.23 -4.58 -12.95
N LYS A 287 1.53 -4.91 -12.93
CA LYS A 287 2.59 -3.96 -12.60
C LYS A 287 2.68 -2.80 -13.61
N ALA A 288 2.62 -3.11 -14.89
CA ALA A 288 2.67 -2.12 -15.96
C ALA A 288 1.41 -1.23 -15.95
N ARG A 289 0.22 -1.85 -15.84
CA ARG A 289 -1.07 -1.18 -15.76
C ARG A 289 -1.13 -0.25 -14.56
N SER A 290 -0.71 -0.69 -13.38
CA SER A 290 -0.68 0.12 -12.15
C SER A 290 0.20 1.37 -12.28
N THR A 291 1.40 1.22 -12.85
CA THR A 291 2.30 2.36 -13.13
C THR A 291 1.65 3.35 -14.09
N ALA A 292 1.09 2.86 -15.19
CA ALA A 292 0.44 3.70 -16.19
C ALA A 292 -0.83 4.39 -15.66
N PHE A 293 -1.61 3.70 -14.85
CA PHE A 293 -2.77 4.25 -14.15
C PHE A 293 -2.37 5.42 -13.24
N ASN A 294 -1.38 5.23 -12.36
CA ASN A 294 -0.96 6.28 -11.43
C ASN A 294 -0.51 7.53 -12.18
N LYS A 295 0.31 7.37 -13.23
CA LYS A 295 0.76 8.49 -14.07
C LYS A 295 -0.41 9.24 -14.70
N THR A 296 -1.31 8.51 -15.36
CA THR A 296 -2.44 9.12 -16.08
C THR A 296 -3.48 9.72 -15.13
N LYS A 297 -3.65 9.15 -13.94
CA LYS A 297 -4.49 9.69 -12.86
C LYS A 297 -3.98 11.06 -12.41
N GLU A 298 -2.68 11.20 -12.17
CA GLU A 298 -2.08 12.49 -11.78
C GLU A 298 -2.25 13.55 -12.88
N GLU A 299 -2.09 13.16 -14.15
CA GLU A 299 -2.35 14.04 -15.29
C GLU A 299 -3.82 14.48 -15.36
N LEU A 300 -4.77 13.57 -15.13
CA LEU A 300 -6.19 13.88 -15.06
C LEU A 300 -6.49 14.86 -13.92
N ILE A 301 -6.00 14.60 -12.70
CA ILE A 301 -6.18 15.49 -11.54
C ILE A 301 -5.62 16.89 -11.85
N CYS A 302 -4.43 16.97 -12.46
CA CYS A 302 -3.83 18.25 -12.86
C CYS A 302 -4.65 19.01 -13.91
N LYS A 303 -5.35 18.30 -14.82
CA LYS A 303 -6.26 18.92 -15.79
C LYS A 303 -7.53 19.42 -15.11
N LEU A 304 -8.13 18.62 -14.23
CA LEU A 304 -9.36 18.96 -13.51
C LEU A 304 -9.19 20.20 -12.63
N ARG A 305 -8.10 20.28 -11.87
CA ARG A 305 -7.78 21.44 -11.00
C ARG A 305 -7.63 22.78 -11.74
N LYS A 306 -7.52 22.77 -13.07
CA LYS A 306 -7.44 23.98 -13.90
C LYS A 306 -8.79 24.45 -14.42
N LEU A 307 -9.85 23.63 -14.28
CA LEU A 307 -11.18 23.98 -14.74
C LEU A 307 -11.81 24.99 -13.78
N HIS A 308 -12.50 25.98 -14.35
CA HIS A 308 -13.27 26.92 -13.55
C HIS A 308 -14.43 26.18 -12.86
N GLY A 309 -14.57 26.34 -11.54
CA GLY A 309 -15.59 25.65 -10.75
C GLY A 309 -15.28 24.19 -10.41
N TYR A 310 -14.02 23.75 -10.53
CA TYR A 310 -13.60 22.47 -9.95
C TYR A 310 -13.61 22.55 -8.42
N ASP A 311 -14.27 21.58 -7.80
CA ASP A 311 -14.27 21.35 -6.37
C ASP A 311 -13.80 19.92 -6.08
N ASP A 312 -12.96 19.73 -5.05
CA ASP A 312 -12.52 18.41 -4.62
C ASP A 312 -13.69 17.60 -4.00
N GLU A 313 -14.76 18.25 -3.54
CA GLU A 313 -15.96 17.58 -3.03
C GLU A 313 -16.68 16.73 -4.09
N ILE A 314 -16.44 16.97 -5.38
CA ILE A 314 -16.95 16.10 -6.46
C ILE A 314 -16.46 14.65 -6.31
N ARG A 315 -15.38 14.41 -5.56
CA ARG A 315 -14.86 13.05 -5.30
C ARG A 315 -15.76 12.21 -4.40
N PHE A 316 -16.71 12.82 -3.71
CA PHE A 316 -17.73 12.11 -2.96
C PHE A 316 -18.89 11.65 -3.85
N GLU A 317 -18.93 12.08 -5.11
CA GLU A 317 -19.99 11.68 -6.02
C GLU A 317 -20.02 10.21 -6.31
N SER A 318 -21.25 9.72 -6.40
CA SER A 318 -21.50 8.29 -6.39
C SER A 318 -21.04 7.57 -7.65
N GLY A 319 -21.27 8.19 -8.79
CA GLY A 319 -20.83 7.66 -10.06
C GLY A 319 -19.36 7.95 -10.37
N LEU A 320 -18.59 8.56 -9.46
CA LEU A 320 -17.19 8.90 -9.68
C LEU A 320 -16.28 8.06 -8.79
N TRP A 321 -15.62 7.06 -9.37
CA TRP A 321 -14.77 6.16 -8.61
C TRP A 321 -13.49 6.83 -8.11
N VAL A 322 -13.16 6.55 -6.85
CA VAL A 322 -11.88 6.91 -6.22
C VAL A 322 -11.02 5.67 -6.00
N VAL A 323 -9.74 5.85 -5.67
CA VAL A 323 -8.86 4.75 -5.26
C VAL A 323 -8.44 4.95 -3.82
N PRO A 324 -8.34 3.88 -3.02
CA PRO A 324 -7.86 3.99 -1.66
C PRO A 324 -6.38 4.37 -1.67
N GLU A 325 -5.98 5.26 -0.77
CA GLU A 325 -4.59 5.64 -0.60
C GLU A 325 -3.76 4.46 -0.08
N ASN A 326 -4.33 3.68 0.85
CA ASN A 326 -3.66 2.57 1.51
C ASN A 326 -4.50 1.29 1.40
N PRO A 327 -4.40 0.53 0.28
CA PRO A 327 -5.24 -0.65 0.07
C PRO A 327 -4.99 -1.72 1.15
N CYS A 328 -6.07 -2.28 1.70
CA CYS A 328 -6.03 -3.39 2.65
C CYS A 328 -6.03 -4.71 1.89
N ASP A 329 -4.91 -5.43 1.80
CA ASP A 329 -4.88 -6.72 1.11
C ASP A 329 -6.09 -7.61 1.49
N TRP A 330 -6.83 -8.13 0.49
CA TRP A 330 -7.96 -9.03 0.72
C TRP A 330 -7.46 -10.24 1.52
N VAL A 331 -8.17 -10.57 2.59
CA VAL A 331 -7.89 -11.71 3.45
C VAL A 331 -8.63 -12.94 2.91
N TRP A 332 -7.89 -13.85 2.28
CA TRP A 332 -8.44 -15.03 1.62
C TRP A 332 -8.86 -16.06 2.67
N ARG A 333 -9.96 -16.77 2.42
CA ARG A 333 -10.33 -17.94 3.23
C ARG A 333 -9.23 -18.98 3.15
N HIS A 334 -9.16 -19.82 4.18
CA HIS A 334 -8.20 -20.90 4.18
C HIS A 334 -8.57 -21.94 3.10
N PRO A 335 -7.64 -22.35 2.20
CA PRO A 335 -7.95 -23.26 1.08
C PRO A 335 -8.63 -24.58 1.48
N ALA A 336 -8.35 -25.09 2.69
CA ALA A 336 -9.01 -26.29 3.23
C ALA A 336 -10.53 -26.14 3.44
N GLN A 337 -11.08 -24.93 3.42
CA GLN A 337 -12.53 -24.69 3.46
C GLN A 337 -13.21 -24.98 2.11
N GLN A 338 -12.45 -25.06 1.01
CA GLN A 338 -12.96 -25.38 -0.33
C GLN A 338 -14.05 -24.41 -0.83
N ILE A 339 -14.00 -23.15 -0.38
CA ILE A 339 -14.87 -22.07 -0.88
C ILE A 339 -14.19 -21.45 -2.09
N SER A 340 -14.91 -21.37 -3.22
CA SER A 340 -14.35 -20.81 -4.46
C SER A 340 -14.03 -19.32 -4.31
N LEU A 341 -13.09 -18.79 -5.12
CA LEU A 341 -12.83 -17.35 -5.13
C LEU A 341 -14.03 -16.50 -5.53
N GLN A 342 -14.92 -17.02 -6.37
CA GLN A 342 -16.15 -16.34 -6.76
C GLN A 342 -17.09 -16.16 -5.56
N GLU A 343 -17.34 -17.23 -4.80
CA GLU A 343 -18.17 -17.16 -3.59
C GLU A 343 -17.55 -16.25 -2.52
N GLN A 344 -16.22 -16.30 -2.36
CA GLN A 344 -15.54 -15.39 -1.44
C GLN A 344 -15.64 -13.93 -1.87
N LEU A 345 -15.62 -13.64 -3.19
CA LEU A 345 -15.78 -12.30 -3.73
C LEU A 345 -17.19 -11.76 -3.44
N GLU A 346 -18.22 -12.57 -3.71
CA GLU A 346 -19.62 -12.21 -3.47
C GLU A 346 -19.87 -11.93 -1.98
N GLU A 347 -19.32 -12.76 -1.09
CA GLU A 347 -19.40 -12.54 0.35
C GLU A 347 -18.65 -11.27 0.76
N LEU A 348 -17.46 -11.02 0.22
CA LEU A 348 -16.66 -9.83 0.50
C LEU A 348 -17.43 -8.56 0.14
N ASP A 349 -18.07 -8.53 -1.02
CA ASP A 349 -18.83 -7.38 -1.51
C ASP A 349 -20.07 -7.08 -0.67
N ILE A 350 -20.66 -8.13 -0.05
CA ILE A 350 -21.76 -7.99 0.91
C ILE A 350 -21.27 -7.49 2.26
N LEU A 351 -20.17 -8.04 2.77
CA LEU A 351 -19.64 -7.72 4.10
C LEU A 351 -18.94 -6.36 4.14
N GLU A 352 -18.30 -5.97 3.04
CA GLU A 352 -17.49 -4.76 2.96
C GLU A 352 -17.82 -3.94 1.71
N PRO A 353 -19.08 -3.47 1.55
CA PRO A 353 -19.53 -2.74 0.36
C PRO A 353 -18.72 -1.46 0.10
N ALA A 354 -18.13 -0.90 1.15
CA ALA A 354 -17.18 0.21 1.11
C ALA A 354 -15.98 -0.03 0.14
N ARG A 355 -15.57 -1.28 -0.09
CA ARG A 355 -14.42 -1.64 -0.95
C ARG A 355 -14.61 -1.30 -2.41
N THR A 356 -15.81 -1.51 -2.90
CA THR A 356 -16.18 -1.30 -4.31
C THR A 356 -16.84 0.06 -4.53
N GLN A 357 -16.95 0.86 -3.46
CA GLN A 357 -17.75 2.09 -3.41
C GLN A 357 -19.18 1.80 -3.89
N TRP A 358 -19.52 2.32 -5.07
CA TRP A 358 -20.85 2.22 -5.66
C TRP A 358 -20.95 1.13 -6.73
N GLY A 359 -19.86 0.37 -6.94
CA GLY A 359 -19.82 -0.72 -7.92
C GLY A 359 -20.66 -1.93 -7.53
N THR A 360 -20.89 -2.16 -6.23
CA THR A 360 -21.75 -3.25 -5.71
C THR A 360 -22.94 -2.72 -4.91
N ARG A 361 -23.37 -1.48 -5.21
CA ARG A 361 -24.47 -0.78 -4.54
C ARG A 361 -25.75 -1.63 -4.53
N SER A 362 -26.17 -2.06 -3.34
CA SER A 362 -27.48 -2.68 -3.11
C SER A 362 -28.54 -1.68 -2.66
N SER A 363 -28.15 -0.60 -1.97
CA SER A 363 -29.03 0.50 -1.54
C SER A 363 -28.27 1.83 -1.37
N ASP A 364 -29.00 2.95 -1.29
CA ASP A 364 -28.40 4.27 -0.99
C ASP A 364 -27.92 4.41 0.45
N ALA A 365 -28.52 3.66 1.38
CA ALA A 365 -28.31 3.86 2.82
C ALA A 365 -26.85 3.61 3.24
N CYS A 366 -26.28 2.48 2.81
CA CYS A 366 -24.92 2.08 3.18
C CYS A 366 -23.86 3.09 2.75
N PHE A 367 -24.08 3.81 1.64
CA PHE A 367 -23.11 4.80 1.21
C PHE A 367 -23.37 6.20 1.77
N LEU A 368 -24.63 6.60 1.94
CA LEU A 368 -24.91 7.90 2.55
C LEU A 368 -24.18 8.00 3.90
N GLU A 369 -24.15 6.92 4.69
CA GLU A 369 -23.40 6.86 5.95
C GLU A 369 -21.91 7.25 5.86
N VAL A 370 -21.24 6.98 4.74
CA VAL A 370 -19.82 7.34 4.54
C VAL A 370 -19.60 8.72 3.93
N ALA A 371 -20.63 9.35 3.36
CA ALA A 371 -20.53 10.73 2.86
C ALA A 371 -20.51 11.74 4.04
N PRO A 372 -19.79 12.87 3.92
CA PRO A 372 -19.88 13.98 4.88
C PRO A 372 -21.33 14.40 5.18
N SER A 373 -21.61 14.82 6.43
CA SER A 373 -22.96 15.23 6.86
C SER A 373 -23.57 16.28 5.94
N ASP A 374 -22.75 17.27 5.58
CA ASP A 374 -23.21 18.44 4.86
C ASP A 374 -23.60 18.09 3.42
N LEU A 375 -22.94 17.08 2.83
CA LEU A 375 -23.29 16.54 1.51
C LEU A 375 -24.51 15.63 1.57
N ARG A 376 -24.66 14.82 2.63
CA ARG A 376 -25.87 14.00 2.82
C ARG A 376 -27.14 14.84 2.88
N ASP A 377 -27.08 15.96 3.60
CA ASP A 377 -28.23 16.86 3.76
C ASP A 377 -28.63 17.56 2.46
N GLN A 378 -27.72 17.58 1.47
CA GLN A 378 -27.92 18.13 0.13
C GLN A 378 -28.22 17.05 -0.92
N ALA A 379 -28.43 15.80 -0.51
CA ALA A 379 -28.67 14.70 -1.45
C ALA A 379 -29.92 14.96 -2.32
N LEU A 380 -29.75 14.86 -3.63
CA LEU A 380 -30.81 15.03 -4.61
C LEU A 380 -31.90 13.98 -4.43
N THR A 381 -33.15 14.37 -4.67
CA THR A 381 -34.29 13.46 -4.73
C THR A 381 -34.18 12.52 -5.94
N LYS A 382 -34.89 11.38 -5.92
CA LYS A 382 -34.90 10.44 -7.06
C LYS A 382 -35.28 11.10 -8.39
N ARG A 383 -36.17 12.10 -8.36
CA ARG A 383 -36.58 12.86 -9.54
C ARG A 383 -35.44 13.73 -10.06
N GLU A 384 -34.78 14.47 -9.18
CA GLU A 384 -33.66 15.33 -9.55
C GLU A 384 -32.48 14.50 -10.08
N ARG A 385 -32.16 13.36 -9.46
CA ARG A 385 -31.11 12.47 -9.96
C ARG A 385 -31.39 11.97 -11.38
N ALA A 386 -32.65 11.67 -11.71
CA ALA A 386 -33.03 11.26 -13.06
C ALA A 386 -32.77 12.35 -14.11
N GLU A 387 -32.80 13.62 -13.71
CA GLU A 387 -32.46 14.78 -14.54
C GLU A 387 -30.94 15.07 -14.55
N ASN A 388 -30.16 14.42 -13.68
CA ASN A 388 -28.73 14.62 -13.48
C ASN A 388 -27.89 13.38 -13.85
N ARG A 389 -28.10 12.85 -15.06
CA ARG A 389 -27.33 11.72 -15.63
C ARG A 389 -25.91 12.13 -15.98
N LEU A 390 -24.93 11.36 -15.50
CA LEU A 390 -23.52 11.51 -15.84
C LEU A 390 -23.32 11.40 -17.37
N PRO A 391 -22.30 12.07 -17.93
CA PRO A 391 -22.04 12.01 -19.36
C PRO A 391 -21.72 10.59 -19.78
N GLU A 392 -22.26 10.18 -20.94
CA GLU A 392 -21.86 8.91 -21.54
C GLU A 392 -20.38 8.96 -21.95
N PRO A 393 -19.65 7.82 -21.87
CA PRO A 393 -18.30 7.75 -22.37
C PRO A 393 -18.26 8.11 -23.84
N THR A 394 -17.25 8.89 -24.22
CA THR A 394 -17.03 9.18 -25.64
C THR A 394 -16.55 7.91 -26.32
N PRO A 395 -17.18 7.45 -27.42
CA PRO A 395 -16.73 6.25 -28.10
C PRO A 395 -15.27 6.39 -28.49
N ALA A 396 -14.46 5.43 -28.03
CA ALA A 396 -13.04 5.37 -28.32
C ALA A 396 -12.83 5.40 -29.84
N SER A 397 -11.91 6.25 -30.33
CA SER A 397 -11.51 6.18 -31.73
C SER A 397 -10.92 4.79 -32.00
N ALA A 398 -11.10 4.26 -33.22
CA ALA A 398 -10.72 2.89 -33.60
C ALA A 398 -9.26 2.47 -33.27
N SER A 399 -8.39 3.42 -32.92
CA SER A 399 -7.02 3.22 -32.43
C SER A 399 -6.90 2.72 -30.99
N ASP A 400 -7.91 2.93 -30.12
CA ASP A 400 -7.86 2.59 -28.69
C ASP A 400 -8.44 1.20 -28.36
N VAL A 401 -9.07 0.55 -29.34
CA VAL A 401 -9.69 -0.78 -29.19
C VAL A 401 -8.64 -1.91 -29.08
N ALA A 402 -7.40 -1.65 -29.48
CA ALA A 402 -6.32 -2.64 -29.46
C ALA A 402 -5.81 -3.00 -28.04
N CYS A 403 -6.32 -2.35 -26.99
CA CYS A 403 -5.95 -2.60 -25.60
C CYS A 403 -7.12 -3.04 -24.69
N ARG A 404 -8.29 -3.39 -25.26
CA ARG A 404 -9.45 -3.91 -24.52
C ARG A 404 -9.44 -5.44 -24.38
#